data_AF-A0A838FTV6-F1
#
_entry.id   AF-A0A838FTV6-F1
#
_cell.length_a   1.000
_cell.length_b   1.000
_cell.length_c   1.000
_cell.angle_alpha   90.00
_cell.angle_beta   90.00
_cell.angle_gamma   90.00
#
_symmetry.space_group_name_H-M   'P 1'
#
loop_
_entity.id
_entity.type
_entity.pdbx_description
1 polymer ?
#
loop_
_entity_poly.entity_id
_entity_poly.type
_entity_poly.pdbx_seq_one_letter_code
_entity_poly.pdbx_strand_id
1 'polypeptide(L)'
;QKALDGIKDLEGDEKVGVAIIRRAIEEPLRTLADNAGQEGALIVQEVKKRKGNEGYNVATGQYEDLVKAGVVDPTKVTRSALQNAASISGLLLTTEAIITESPEKEKGGGGMPPGGMGGMGGMGGMDY
;
A
#
# COMPACT_ATOMS: atom_id res chain seq x y z
N GLN A 1 -17.29 9.64 -1.83
CA GLN A 1 -16.65 10.44 -2.90
C GLN A 1 -17.18 11.86 -3.04
N LYS A 2 -18.40 12.20 -2.54
CA LYS A 2 -19.02 13.53 -2.70
C LYS A 2 -18.13 14.73 -2.35
N ALA A 3 -17.23 14.58 -1.39
CA ALA A 3 -16.27 15.62 -1.03
C ALA A 3 -15.41 16.09 -2.24
N LEU A 4 -15.10 15.20 -3.17
CA LEU A 4 -14.35 15.51 -4.39
C LEU A 4 -15.15 16.37 -5.38
N ASP A 5 -16.48 16.32 -5.33
CA ASP A 5 -17.35 17.14 -6.20
C ASP A 5 -17.36 18.61 -5.76
N GLY A 6 -16.93 18.88 -4.52
CA GLY A 6 -16.81 20.23 -3.97
C GLY A 6 -15.52 20.95 -4.35
N ILE A 7 -14.58 20.27 -5.00
CA ILE A 7 -13.33 20.88 -5.49
C ILE A 7 -13.64 21.56 -6.83
N LYS A 8 -13.68 22.89 -6.82
CA LYS A 8 -14.06 23.72 -7.97
C LYS A 8 -12.83 24.15 -8.77
N ASP A 9 -13.09 24.65 -9.97
CA ASP A 9 -12.11 25.33 -10.82
C ASP A 9 -10.88 24.46 -11.18
N LEU A 10 -11.10 23.15 -11.29
CA LEU A 10 -10.07 22.19 -11.69
C LEU A 10 -9.89 22.20 -13.21
N GLU A 11 -8.65 22.40 -13.64
CA GLU A 11 -8.27 22.41 -15.05
C GLU A 11 -7.12 21.42 -15.32
N GLY A 12 -7.00 20.97 -16.58
CA GLY A 12 -5.91 20.11 -17.04
C GLY A 12 -5.60 18.94 -16.10
N ASP A 13 -4.34 18.89 -15.65
CA ASP A 13 -3.78 17.82 -14.83
C ASP A 13 -4.41 17.71 -13.44
N GLU A 14 -4.92 18.81 -12.88
CA GLU A 14 -5.58 18.77 -11.57
C GLU A 14 -6.87 17.95 -11.62
N LYS A 15 -7.62 18.09 -12.72
CA LYS A 15 -8.83 17.30 -12.98
C LYS A 15 -8.49 15.82 -13.14
N VAL A 16 -7.37 15.50 -13.78
CA VAL A 16 -6.86 14.13 -13.90
C VAL A 16 -6.48 13.58 -12.53
N GLY A 17 -5.76 14.35 -11.71
CA GLY A 17 -5.40 13.98 -10.34
C GLY A 17 -6.61 13.64 -9.48
N VAL A 18 -7.66 14.48 -9.51
CA VAL A 18 -8.91 14.21 -8.78
C VAL A 18 -9.62 12.95 -9.31
N ALA A 19 -9.58 12.69 -10.61
CA ALA A 19 -10.13 11.45 -11.18
C ALA A 19 -9.37 10.19 -10.71
N ILE A 20 -8.03 10.29 -10.58
CA ILE A 20 -7.19 9.22 -10.02
C ILE A 20 -7.61 8.94 -8.57
N ILE A 21 -7.68 9.97 -7.73
CA ILE A 21 -8.09 9.82 -6.33
C ILE A 21 -9.51 9.24 -6.22
N ARG A 22 -10.44 9.70 -7.06
CA ARG A 22 -11.82 9.20 -7.08
C ARG A 22 -11.89 7.70 -7.32
N ARG A 23 -11.06 7.17 -8.22
CA ARG A 23 -10.96 5.73 -8.48
C ARG A 23 -10.24 5.01 -7.35
N ALA A 24 -9.10 5.54 -6.89
CA ALA A 24 -8.25 4.89 -5.89
C ALA A 24 -8.98 4.63 -4.56
N ILE A 25 -9.85 5.54 -4.11
CA ILE A 25 -10.61 5.36 -2.86
C ILE A 25 -11.70 4.27 -2.93
N GLU A 26 -11.99 3.73 -4.11
CA GLU A 26 -12.88 2.56 -4.27
C GLU A 26 -12.15 1.23 -4.03
N GLU A 27 -10.83 1.21 -4.23
CA GLU A 27 -10.04 -0.02 -4.22
C GLU A 27 -10.04 -0.77 -2.88
N PRO A 28 -10.05 -0.11 -1.70
CA PRO A 28 -10.12 -0.84 -0.43
C PRO A 28 -11.38 -1.71 -0.32
N LEU A 29 -12.54 -1.16 -0.65
CA LEU A 29 -13.81 -1.92 -0.62
C LEU A 29 -13.83 -3.01 -1.71
N ARG A 30 -13.36 -2.68 -2.91
CA ARG A 30 -13.29 -3.66 -4.01
C ARG A 30 -12.43 -4.85 -3.60
N THR A 31 -11.26 -4.59 -3.03
CA THR A 31 -10.32 -5.62 -2.58
C THR A 31 -10.93 -6.49 -1.48
N LEU A 32 -11.64 -5.91 -0.51
CA LEU A 32 -12.34 -6.67 0.53
C LEU A 32 -13.43 -7.58 -0.06
N ALA A 33 -14.22 -7.07 -0.99
CA ALA A 33 -15.28 -7.85 -1.65
C ALA A 33 -14.70 -8.99 -2.51
N ASP A 34 -13.67 -8.70 -3.30
CA ASP A 34 -13.00 -9.69 -4.15
C ASP A 34 -12.35 -10.80 -3.28
N ASN A 35 -11.71 -10.42 -2.18
CA ASN A 35 -11.15 -11.38 -1.20
C ASN A 35 -12.22 -12.26 -0.55
N ALA A 36 -13.47 -11.78 -0.47
CA ALA A 36 -14.62 -12.54 0.01
C ALA A 36 -15.34 -13.33 -1.12
N GLY A 37 -14.75 -13.41 -2.31
CA GLY A 37 -15.29 -14.14 -3.46
C GLY A 37 -16.49 -13.46 -4.13
N GLN A 38 -16.70 -12.18 -3.88
CA GLN A 38 -17.77 -11.38 -4.48
C GLN A 38 -17.23 -10.56 -5.65
N GLU A 39 -18.12 -10.08 -6.53
CA GLU A 39 -17.71 -9.18 -7.62
C GLU A 39 -17.60 -7.73 -7.11
N GLY A 40 -16.41 -7.33 -6.67
CA GLY A 40 -16.18 -6.07 -5.97
C GLY A 40 -16.55 -4.82 -6.77
N ALA A 41 -16.48 -4.87 -8.11
CA ALA A 41 -16.94 -3.79 -8.96
C ALA A 41 -18.44 -3.51 -8.78
N LEU A 42 -19.27 -4.56 -8.72
CA LEU A 42 -20.72 -4.42 -8.50
C LEU A 42 -21.01 -3.91 -7.09
N ILE A 43 -20.32 -4.43 -6.07
CA ILE A 43 -20.46 -3.98 -4.67
C ILE A 43 -20.16 -2.49 -4.55
N VAL A 44 -19.05 -2.02 -5.12
CA VAL A 44 -18.68 -0.60 -5.12
C VAL A 44 -19.76 0.25 -5.79
N GLN A 45 -20.26 -0.15 -6.96
CA GLN A 45 -21.30 0.61 -7.65
C GLN A 45 -22.59 0.70 -6.82
N GLU A 46 -22.94 -0.36 -6.12
CA GLU A 46 -24.13 -0.37 -5.28
C GLU A 46 -23.96 0.50 -4.02
N VAL A 47 -22.80 0.44 -3.35
CA VAL A 47 -22.50 1.31 -2.20
C VAL A 47 -22.49 2.79 -2.61
N LYS A 48 -22.04 3.13 -3.82
CA LYS A 48 -22.05 4.52 -4.32
C LYS A 48 -23.44 5.14 -4.43
N LYS A 49 -24.49 4.33 -4.61
CA LYS A 49 -25.88 4.80 -4.65
C LYS A 49 -26.46 5.08 -3.26
N ARG A 50 -25.82 4.55 -2.21
CA ARG A 50 -26.28 4.63 -0.81
C ARG A 50 -25.81 5.93 -0.15
N LYS A 51 -26.34 6.22 1.05
CA LYS A 51 -26.09 7.47 1.78
C LYS A 51 -25.79 7.18 3.26
N GLY A 52 -25.02 8.05 3.87
CA GLY A 52 -24.69 7.92 5.29
C GLY A 52 -23.82 6.70 5.56
N ASN A 53 -24.22 5.89 6.54
CA ASN A 53 -23.48 4.72 7.01
C ASN A 53 -23.88 3.42 6.30
N GLU A 54 -24.84 3.48 5.38
CA GLU A 54 -25.28 2.34 4.59
C GLU A 54 -24.15 1.87 3.66
N GLY A 55 -23.63 0.68 3.93
CA GLY A 55 -22.50 0.10 3.21
C GLY A 55 -22.68 -1.40 3.01
N TYR A 56 -21.63 -2.07 2.58
CA TYR A 56 -21.61 -3.52 2.41
C TYR A 56 -20.78 -4.15 3.52
N ASN A 57 -21.41 -4.98 4.35
CA ASN A 57 -20.72 -5.76 5.38
C ASN A 57 -20.18 -7.03 4.75
N VAL A 58 -18.86 -7.07 4.56
CA VAL A 58 -18.18 -8.20 3.91
C VAL A 58 -18.26 -9.49 4.73
N ALA A 59 -18.36 -9.40 6.06
CA ALA A 59 -18.44 -10.57 6.93
C ALA A 59 -19.81 -11.28 6.83
N THR A 60 -20.89 -10.54 6.58
CA THR A 60 -22.27 -11.08 6.51
C THR A 60 -22.81 -11.14 5.09
N GLY A 61 -22.18 -10.45 4.15
CA GLY A 61 -22.63 -10.32 2.76
C GLY A 61 -23.86 -9.43 2.59
N GLN A 62 -24.21 -8.62 3.60
CA GLN A 62 -25.42 -7.79 3.60
C GLN A 62 -25.10 -6.32 3.38
N TYR A 63 -26.08 -5.61 2.81
CA TYR A 63 -26.06 -4.15 2.81
C TYR A 63 -26.83 -3.62 4.02
N GLU A 64 -26.14 -2.89 4.88
CA GLU A 64 -26.68 -2.43 6.16
C GLU A 64 -25.95 -1.18 6.67
N ASP A 65 -26.47 -0.60 7.75
CA ASP A 65 -25.82 0.46 8.51
C ASP A 65 -24.58 -0.11 9.22
N LEU A 66 -23.39 0.15 8.66
CA LEU A 66 -22.14 -0.43 9.15
C LEU A 66 -21.81 0.03 10.58
N VAL A 67 -22.26 1.22 10.99
CA VAL A 67 -22.04 1.71 12.36
C VAL A 67 -22.87 0.89 13.35
N LYS A 68 -24.14 0.60 13.02
CA LYS A 68 -24.99 -0.26 13.85
C LYS A 68 -24.51 -1.71 13.87
N ALA A 69 -23.94 -2.18 12.77
CA ALA A 69 -23.31 -3.51 12.66
C ALA A 69 -21.97 -3.61 13.41
N GLY A 70 -21.45 -2.50 13.95
CA GLY A 70 -20.18 -2.45 14.68
C GLY A 70 -18.94 -2.45 13.80
N VAL A 71 -19.11 -2.28 12.48
CA VAL A 71 -18.02 -2.16 11.51
C VAL A 71 -17.64 -0.68 11.39
N VAL A 72 -16.70 -0.25 12.24
CA VAL A 72 -16.30 1.15 12.37
C VAL A 72 -14.80 1.33 12.25
N ASP A 73 -14.39 2.32 11.48
CA ASP A 73 -13.01 2.77 11.40
C ASP A 73 -12.83 4.10 12.13
N PRO A 74 -11.81 4.26 13.00
CA PRO A 74 -11.50 5.55 13.59
C PRO A 74 -11.12 6.58 12.51
N THR A 75 -11.65 7.80 12.60
CA THR A 75 -11.38 8.87 11.62
C THR A 75 -9.88 9.12 11.38
N LYS A 76 -9.05 9.00 12.42
CA LYS A 76 -7.59 9.16 12.30
C LYS A 76 -6.99 8.10 11.39
N VAL A 77 -7.46 6.87 11.46
CA VAL A 77 -6.92 5.73 10.68
C VAL A 77 -7.18 5.96 9.20
N THR A 78 -8.43 6.16 8.79
CA THR A 78 -8.79 6.36 7.38
C THR A 78 -8.10 7.59 6.78
N ARG A 79 -8.03 8.70 7.54
CA ARG A 79 -7.37 9.93 7.10
C ARG A 79 -5.86 9.72 6.91
N SER A 80 -5.19 9.17 7.93
CA SER A 80 -3.74 8.96 7.88
C SER A 80 -3.34 7.94 6.82
N ALA A 81 -4.15 6.89 6.61
CA ALA A 81 -3.91 5.94 5.53
C ALA A 81 -3.92 6.62 4.15
N LEU A 82 -4.94 7.43 3.86
CA LEU A 82 -5.04 8.16 2.59
C LEU A 82 -3.89 9.17 2.42
N GLN A 83 -3.56 9.92 3.46
CA GLN A 83 -2.48 10.91 3.43
C GLN A 83 -1.11 10.27 3.18
N ASN A 84 -0.82 9.17 3.87
CA ASN A 84 0.45 8.44 3.69
C ASN A 84 0.54 7.82 2.29
N ALA A 85 -0.56 7.23 1.79
CA ALA A 85 -0.61 6.69 0.44
C ALA A 85 -0.39 7.77 -0.63
N ALA A 86 -1.03 8.94 -0.48
CA ALA A 86 -0.83 10.07 -1.37
C ALA A 86 0.62 10.60 -1.31
N SER A 87 1.22 10.67 -0.12
CA SER A 87 2.60 11.12 0.07
C SER A 87 3.61 10.24 -0.67
N ILE A 88 3.53 8.91 -0.48
CA ILE A 88 4.42 7.96 -1.18
C ILE A 88 4.15 7.97 -2.69
N SER A 89 2.88 8.06 -3.11
CA SER A 89 2.54 8.14 -4.53
C SER A 89 3.14 9.40 -5.18
N GLY A 90 3.05 10.54 -4.50
CA GLY A 90 3.65 11.79 -4.95
C GLY A 90 5.17 11.69 -5.08
N LEU A 91 5.83 11.16 -4.04
CA LEU A 91 7.28 10.90 -4.07
C LEU A 91 7.66 10.06 -5.29
N LEU A 92 7.01 8.91 -5.47
CA LEU A 92 7.31 7.97 -6.57
C LEU A 92 7.06 8.58 -7.95
N LEU A 93 5.94 9.30 -8.14
CA LEU A 93 5.60 9.92 -9.43
C LEU A 93 6.58 11.03 -9.83
N THR A 94 7.21 11.67 -8.86
CA THR A 94 8.24 12.71 -9.11
C THR A 94 9.67 12.19 -9.08
N THR A 95 9.86 10.88 -8.85
CA THR A 95 11.18 10.27 -8.78
C THR A 95 11.63 9.85 -10.18
N GLU A 96 12.58 10.60 -10.75
CA GLU A 96 13.12 10.33 -12.09
C GLU A 96 14.16 9.19 -12.12
N ALA A 97 14.86 8.94 -11.00
CA ALA A 97 15.91 7.93 -10.93
C ALA A 97 16.00 7.29 -9.54
N ILE A 98 16.29 5.99 -9.52
CA ILE A 98 16.61 5.21 -8.32
C ILE A 98 17.99 4.58 -8.53
N ILE A 99 18.92 4.89 -7.64
CA ILE A 99 20.28 4.32 -7.66
C ILE A 99 20.33 3.23 -6.59
N THR A 100 20.70 2.02 -6.98
CA THR A 100 20.85 0.87 -6.08
C THR A 100 22.28 0.36 -6.09
N GLU A 101 22.74 -0.13 -4.95
CA GLU A 101 24.01 -0.86 -4.88
C GLU A 101 23.90 -2.19 -5.63
N SER A 102 25.01 -2.64 -6.22
CA SER A 102 25.05 -3.98 -6.82
C SER A 102 24.95 -5.04 -5.73
N PRO A 103 24.25 -6.16 -5.97
CA PRO A 103 24.24 -7.27 -5.02
C PRO A 103 25.67 -7.64 -4.66
N GLU A 104 26.02 -7.59 -3.38
CA GLU A 104 27.31 -8.10 -2.94
C GLU A 104 27.37 -9.58 -3.33
N LYS A 105 28.42 -9.97 -4.03
CA LYS A 105 28.75 -11.38 -4.09
C LYS A 105 29.13 -11.75 -2.66
N GLU A 106 28.23 -12.43 -1.96
CA GLU A 106 28.59 -13.33 -0.86
C GLU A 106 29.92 -13.96 -1.26
N LYS A 107 30.99 -13.69 -0.49
CA LYS A 107 32.27 -14.35 -0.67
C LYS A 107 32.02 -15.82 -0.36
N GLY A 108 31.56 -16.56 -1.36
CA GLY A 108 31.29 -17.98 -1.27
C GLY A 108 32.50 -18.60 -0.60
N GLY A 109 32.25 -19.31 0.50
CA GLY A 109 33.25 -20.03 1.25
C GLY A 109 34.17 -20.77 0.28
N GLY A 110 35.35 -20.21 0.08
CA GLY A 110 36.39 -20.81 -0.72
C GLY A 110 36.74 -22.11 -0.02
N GLY A 111 36.42 -23.22 -0.68
CA GLY A 111 36.69 -24.56 -0.20
C GLY A 111 38.12 -24.68 0.30
N MET A 112 38.24 -25.29 1.47
CA MET A 112 39.48 -25.83 2.01
C MET A 112 40.19 -26.67 0.92
N PRO A 113 41.43 -26.34 0.49
CA PRO A 113 42.25 -27.31 -0.22
C PRO A 113 42.79 -28.36 0.79
N PRO A 114 42.67 -29.67 0.50
CA PRO A 114 43.28 -30.70 1.33
C PRO A 114 44.77 -30.82 0.96
N GLY A 115 45.68 -30.46 1.88
CA GLY A 115 47.11 -30.75 1.69
C GLY A 115 48.02 -29.81 2.47
N GLY A 116 48.76 -30.35 3.42
CA GLY A 116 49.52 -29.60 4.42
C GLY A 116 50.87 -29.03 3.96
N MET A 117 51.33 -28.04 4.73
CA MET A 117 52.71 -27.69 5.09
C MET A 117 52.56 -26.51 6.07
N GLY A 118 52.87 -26.65 7.36
CA GLY A 118 54.21 -26.29 7.85
C GLY A 118 54.30 -24.81 8.28
N GLY A 119 54.05 -24.54 9.56
CA GLY A 119 54.63 -23.49 10.43
C GLY A 119 54.86 -22.05 9.94
N MET A 120 54.10 -21.10 10.51
CA MET A 120 54.51 -19.78 11.04
C MET A 120 53.23 -19.13 11.60
N GLY A 121 53.05 -18.74 12.86
CA GLY A 121 53.98 -18.03 13.72
C GLY A 121 53.67 -16.52 13.67
N GLY A 122 52.76 -16.05 14.53
CA GLY A 122 52.82 -14.68 15.08
C GLY A 122 51.69 -13.69 14.73
N MET A 123 51.21 -13.03 15.79
CA MET A 123 50.55 -11.71 15.86
C MET A 123 49.17 -11.58 15.18
N GLY A 124 48.07 -11.36 15.88
CA GLY A 124 47.88 -10.49 17.05
C GLY A 124 47.17 -9.21 16.58
N GLY A 125 45.94 -8.96 17.05
CA GLY A 125 45.21 -7.75 16.68
C GLY A 125 43.72 -7.86 16.93
N MET A 126 43.35 -7.44 18.12
CA MET A 126 42.03 -7.43 18.75
C MET A 126 41.00 -6.57 18.00
N ASP A 127 39.76 -6.98 18.15
CA ASP A 127 38.51 -6.34 17.73
C ASP A 127 38.42 -4.84 18.06
N TYR A 128 37.85 -4.06 17.15
CA TYR A 128 36.79 -3.07 17.39
C TYR A 128 35.97 -2.87 16.11
#